data_AF-A0A7V6KVB5-F1
#
_entry.id   AF-A0A7V6KVB5-F1
#
_cell.length_a   1.000
_cell.length_b   1.000
_cell.length_c   1.000
_cell.angle_alpha   90.00
_cell.angle_beta   90.00
_cell.angle_gamma   90.00
#
_symmetry.space_group_name_H-M   'P 1'
#
loop_
_entity.id
_entity.type
_entity.pdbx_description
1 polymer ?
#
loop_
_entity_poly.entity_id
_entity_poly.type
_entity_poly.pdbx_seq_one_letter_code
_entity_poly.pdbx_strand_id
1 'polypeptide(L)'
;MTKAIKQHGRVYTPDYLVKIILDFGGYTTPDILCKHVIDNSCGDGAFLTEIALRYCTTFLQTKSDLSVLKDELQTYIHGIELDTEECQKCIANLNKTAESYGIYNVTWDIQNADTLTIEHYNGRMDFVFGNPPYVRVHNLDTS
;
A
#
# COMPACT_ATOMS: atom_id res chain seq x y z
N MET A 1 23.50 -21.60 -4.56
CA MET A 1 23.38 -20.57 -3.49
C MET A 1 21.93 -20.52 -3.06
N THR A 2 21.59 -21.40 -2.11
CA THR A 2 20.25 -21.68 -1.60
C THR A 2 19.97 -20.71 -0.47
N LYS A 3 19.34 -19.56 -0.78
CA LYS A 3 18.94 -18.58 0.24
C LYS A 3 17.46 -18.78 0.55
N ALA A 4 17.22 -19.54 1.63
CA ALA A 4 16.01 -19.60 2.44
C ALA A 4 14.73 -19.02 1.80
N ILE A 5 13.92 -19.89 1.20
CA ILE A 5 12.47 -19.70 1.17
C ILE A 5 12.04 -19.72 2.64
N LYS A 6 11.97 -18.54 3.26
CA LYS A 6 11.64 -18.36 4.68
C LYS A 6 10.16 -18.74 4.89
N GLN A 7 9.93 -20.00 5.26
CA GLN A 7 8.79 -20.64 5.96
C GLN A 7 7.32 -20.16 5.84
N HIS A 8 6.95 -19.11 5.10
CA HIS A 8 5.57 -18.63 5.00
C HIS A 8 5.14 -18.23 3.57
N GLY A 9 5.91 -18.58 2.53
CA GLY A 9 5.57 -18.25 1.12
C GLY A 9 5.62 -16.75 0.77
N ARG A 10 6.11 -15.88 1.67
CA ARG A 10 6.18 -14.43 1.52
C ARG A 10 7.29 -14.00 0.55
N VAL A 11 6.98 -13.15 -0.43
CA VAL A 11 7.91 -12.62 -1.44
C VAL A 11 7.73 -11.10 -1.55
N TYR A 12 8.79 -10.34 -1.30
CA TYR A 12 8.79 -8.89 -1.47
C TYR A 12 8.79 -8.53 -2.97
N THR A 13 7.95 -7.58 -3.35
CA THR A 13 7.85 -7.08 -4.72
C THR A 13 8.98 -6.07 -4.97
N PRO A 14 9.86 -6.29 -5.97
CA PRO A 14 10.91 -5.31 -6.30
C PRO A 14 10.33 -3.97 -6.79
N ASP A 15 10.97 -2.85 -6.46
CA ASP A 15 10.51 -1.49 -6.79
C ASP A 15 10.19 -1.28 -8.28
N TYR A 16 11.02 -1.82 -9.18
CA TYR A 16 10.79 -1.68 -10.62
C TYR A 16 9.49 -2.36 -11.06
N LEU A 17 9.13 -3.49 -10.42
CA LEU A 17 7.94 -4.24 -10.72
C LEU A 17 6.70 -3.54 -10.14
N VAL A 18 6.80 -2.97 -8.93
CA VAL A 18 5.76 -2.11 -8.35
C VAL A 18 5.38 -1.00 -9.31
N LYS A 19 6.38 -0.26 -9.82
CA LYS A 19 6.16 0.84 -10.79
C LYS A 19 5.45 0.38 -12.05
N ILE A 20 5.94 -0.72 -12.64
CA ILE A 20 5.32 -1.33 -13.83
C ILE A 20 3.86 -1.69 -13.56
N ILE A 21 3.56 -2.33 -12.43
CA ILE A 21 2.20 -2.76 -12.09
C ILE A 21 1.28 -1.56 -11.89
N LEU A 22 1.73 -0.51 -11.18
CA LEU A 22 0.94 0.72 -11.00
C LEU A 22 0.67 1.43 -12.34
N ASP A 23 1.67 1.48 -13.23
CA ASP A 23 1.51 2.06 -14.57
C ASP A 23 0.49 1.27 -15.40
N PHE A 24 0.59 -0.06 -15.41
CA PHE A 24 -0.36 -0.93 -16.12
C PHE A 24 -1.78 -0.87 -15.53
N GLY A 25 -1.89 -0.73 -14.21
CA GLY A 25 -3.18 -0.56 -13.53
C GLY A 25 -3.78 0.83 -13.66
N GLY A 26 -3.12 1.76 -14.36
CA GLY A 26 -3.63 3.11 -14.62
C GLY A 26 -3.53 4.05 -13.41
N TYR A 27 -2.75 3.71 -12.38
CA TYR A 27 -2.45 4.62 -11.28
C TYR A 27 -1.32 5.58 -11.70
N THR A 28 -1.64 6.44 -12.66
CA THR A 28 -0.71 7.36 -13.32
C THR A 28 -1.18 8.81 -13.21
N THR A 29 -0.22 9.73 -13.21
CA THR A 29 -0.52 11.16 -13.04
C THR A 29 -1.17 11.74 -14.30
N PRO A 30 -2.02 12.78 -14.19
CA PRO A 30 -2.48 13.45 -12.96
C PRO A 30 -3.72 12.81 -12.30
N ASP A 31 -4.31 11.78 -12.91
CA ASP A 31 -5.67 11.28 -12.59
C ASP A 31 -5.76 10.40 -11.33
N ILE A 32 -4.80 10.51 -10.42
CA ILE A 32 -4.72 9.75 -9.15
C ILE A 32 -5.19 10.54 -7.92
N LEU A 33 -5.39 11.85 -8.04
CA LEU A 33 -5.82 12.67 -6.90
C LEU A 33 -7.27 12.37 -6.53
N CYS A 34 -7.56 12.34 -5.23
CA CYS A 34 -8.87 12.02 -4.67
C CYS A 34 -9.43 10.65 -5.12
N LYS A 35 -8.54 9.69 -5.39
CA LYS A 35 -8.89 8.32 -5.76
C LYS A 35 -8.55 7.36 -4.64
N HIS A 36 -9.54 6.59 -4.20
CA HIS A 36 -9.34 5.59 -3.16
C HIS A 36 -8.53 4.42 -3.72
N VAL A 37 -7.38 4.15 -3.12
CA VAL A 37 -6.50 3.05 -3.49
C VAL A 37 -6.19 2.19 -2.27
N ILE A 38 -6.21 0.87 -2.47
CA ILE A 38 -5.90 -0.09 -1.42
C ILE A 38 -4.86 -1.11 -1.87
N ASP A 39 -3.97 -1.49 -0.95
CA ASP A 39 -3.25 -2.77 -0.98
C ASP A 39 -3.77 -3.65 0.15
N ASN A 40 -4.58 -4.64 -0.19
CA ASN A 40 -5.31 -5.44 0.79
C ASN A 40 -4.48 -6.64 1.33
N SER A 41 -3.18 -6.64 1.06
CA SER A 41 -2.17 -7.56 1.58
C SER A 41 -0.79 -6.88 1.60
N CYS A 42 -0.71 -5.71 2.26
CA CYS A 42 0.30 -4.71 1.94
C CYS A 42 1.74 -5.06 2.35
N GLY A 43 1.97 -6.08 3.18
CA GLY A 43 3.29 -6.41 3.68
C GLY A 43 4.01 -5.20 4.28
N ASP A 44 5.26 -4.97 3.89
CA ASP A 44 6.06 -3.81 4.30
C ASP A 44 5.73 -2.52 3.51
N GLY A 45 4.70 -2.53 2.68
CA GLY A 45 4.17 -1.35 2.00
C GLY A 45 4.84 -1.01 0.67
N ALA A 46 5.42 -1.97 -0.05
CA ALA A 46 6.09 -1.69 -1.34
C ALA A 46 5.20 -0.93 -2.33
N PHE A 47 3.95 -1.36 -2.53
CA PHE A 47 2.99 -0.64 -3.38
C PHE A 47 2.58 0.70 -2.77
N LEU A 48 2.18 0.70 -1.50
CA LEU A 48 1.67 1.90 -0.82
C LEU A 48 2.71 3.02 -0.75
N THR A 49 3.99 2.69 -0.62
CA THR A 49 5.11 3.64 -0.62
C THR A 49 5.23 4.36 -1.96
N GLU A 50 5.20 3.62 -3.08
CA GLU A 50 5.24 4.21 -4.42
C GLU A 50 3.94 5.00 -4.74
N ILE A 51 2.79 4.51 -4.26
CA ILE A 51 1.50 5.21 -4.34
C ILE A 51 1.57 6.57 -3.64
N ALA A 52 2.07 6.62 -2.40
CA ALA A 52 2.21 7.85 -1.62
C ALA A 52 3.20 8.82 -2.29
N LEU A 53 4.33 8.32 -2.82
CA LEU A 53 5.29 9.11 -3.58
C LEU A 53 4.63 9.78 -4.80
N ARG A 54 3.89 9.01 -5.62
CA ARG A 54 3.17 9.51 -6.79
C ARG A 54 2.11 10.53 -6.39
N TYR A 55 1.36 10.27 -5.33
CA TYR A 55 0.32 11.17 -4.84
C TYR A 55 0.91 12.52 -4.40
N CYS A 56 1.91 12.52 -3.52
CA CYS A 56 2.60 13.74 -3.08
C CYS A 56 3.17 14.53 -4.26
N THR A 57 3.84 13.84 -5.20
CA THR A 57 4.42 14.48 -6.38
C THR A 57 3.36 15.14 -7.25
N THR A 58 2.24 14.46 -7.49
CA THR A 58 1.14 14.96 -8.33
C THR A 58 0.41 16.13 -7.67
N PHE A 59 0.14 16.03 -6.37
CA PHE A 59 -0.50 17.09 -5.61
C PHE A 59 0.33 18.38 -5.68
N LEU A 60 1.64 18.26 -5.45
CA LEU A 60 2.56 19.40 -5.40
C LEU A 60 2.86 20.04 -6.76
N GLN A 61 2.46 19.40 -7.87
CA GLN A 61 2.53 20.03 -9.20
C GLN A 61 1.45 21.11 -9.39
N THR A 62 0.35 21.07 -8.63
CA THR A 62 -0.82 21.95 -8.83
C THR A 62 -1.26 22.70 -7.58
N LYS A 63 -0.94 22.17 -6.40
CA LYS A 63 -1.30 22.71 -5.08
C LYS A 63 -0.05 22.78 -4.20
N SER A 64 -0.11 23.52 -3.10
CA SER A 64 1.03 23.65 -2.17
C SER A 64 0.64 23.57 -0.69
N ASP A 65 -0.63 23.28 -0.39
CA ASP A 65 -1.11 23.17 0.99
C ASP A 65 -0.79 21.77 1.56
N LEU A 66 0.22 21.72 2.43
CA LEU A 66 0.67 20.48 3.07
C LEU A 66 -0.33 19.93 4.09
N SER A 67 -1.20 20.78 4.66
CA SER A 67 -2.27 20.30 5.55
C SER A 67 -3.30 19.53 4.74
N VAL A 68 -3.71 20.07 3.59
CA VAL A 68 -4.63 19.37 2.68
C VAL A 68 -3.99 18.08 2.17
N LEU A 69 -2.72 18.11 1.76
CA LEU A 69 -2.04 16.90 1.30
C LEU A 69 -2.00 15.82 2.40
N LYS A 70 -1.71 16.20 3.65
CA LYS A 70 -1.79 15.28 4.79
C LYS A 70 -3.17 14.65 4.90
N ASP A 71 -4.22 15.45 4.88
CA ASP A 71 -5.60 14.96 5.01
C ASP A 71 -5.99 14.03 3.86
N GLU A 72 -5.55 14.34 2.63
CA GLU A 72 -5.76 13.50 1.46
C GLU A 72 -5.02 12.16 1.56
N LEU A 73 -3.76 12.13 2.04
CA LEU A 73 -3.01 10.88 2.27
C LEU A 73 -3.72 9.96 3.28
N GLN A 74 -4.28 10.53 4.36
CA GLN A 74 -5.04 9.78 5.37
C GLN A 74 -6.39 9.27 4.84
N THR A 75 -6.95 9.95 3.83
CA THR A 75 -8.30 9.68 3.31
C THR A 75 -8.29 8.67 2.17
N TYR A 76 -7.30 8.71 1.29
CA TYR A 76 -7.35 8.01 -0.01
C TYR A 76 -6.42 6.79 -0.11
N ILE A 77 -5.52 6.59 0.84
CA ILE A 77 -4.54 5.49 0.80
C ILE A 77 -4.85 4.51 1.93
N HIS A 78 -5.14 3.27 1.56
CA HIS A 78 -5.60 2.22 2.48
C HIS A 78 -4.70 0.98 2.38
N GLY A 79 -4.57 0.26 3.49
CA GLY A 79 -3.84 -1.01 3.53
C GLY A 79 -4.45 -2.01 4.50
N ILE A 80 -4.31 -3.30 4.19
CA ILE A 80 -4.64 -4.40 5.11
C ILE A 80 -3.47 -5.36 5.14
N GLU A 81 -3.02 -5.76 6.33
CA GLU A 81 -2.00 -6.79 6.49
C GLU A 81 -2.25 -7.60 7.76
N LEU A 82 -2.11 -8.92 7.67
CA LEU A 82 -2.39 -9.83 8.79
C LEU A 82 -1.29 -9.79 9.85
N ASP A 83 -0.05 -9.57 9.42
CA ASP A 83 1.14 -9.54 10.28
C ASP A 83 1.37 -8.14 10.87
N THR A 84 1.32 -8.05 12.20
CA THR A 84 1.47 -6.77 12.92
C THR A 84 2.85 -6.13 12.70
N GLU A 85 3.93 -6.92 12.57
CA GLU A 85 5.27 -6.37 12.33
C GLU A 85 5.38 -5.77 10.94
N GLU A 86 4.77 -6.40 9.93
CA GLU A 86 4.72 -5.87 8.57
C GLU A 86 3.87 -4.60 8.49
N CYS A 87 2.72 -4.55 9.18
CA CYS A 87 1.93 -3.31 9.32
C CYS A 87 2.78 -2.15 9.86
N GLN A 88 3.57 -2.41 10.90
CA GLN A 88 4.44 -1.41 11.50
C GLN A 88 5.54 -0.94 10.54
N LYS A 89 6.15 -1.87 9.77
CA LYS A 89 7.12 -1.52 8.72
C LYS A 89 6.48 -0.68 7.60
N CYS A 90 5.28 -1.06 7.17
CA CYS A 90 4.50 -0.33 6.17
C CYS A 90 4.27 1.12 6.63
N ILE A 91 3.75 1.32 7.84
CA ILE A 91 3.54 2.66 8.41
C ILE A 91 4.86 3.44 8.50
N ALA A 92 5.96 2.81 8.93
CA ALA A 92 7.26 3.46 8.99
C ALA A 92 7.79 3.89 7.60
N ASN A 93 7.63 3.05 6.58
CA ASN A 93 8.03 3.34 5.20
C ASN A 93 7.17 4.46 4.58
N LEU A 94 5.86 4.45 4.87
CA LEU A 94 4.93 5.50 4.47
C LEU A 94 5.27 6.84 5.14
N ASN A 95 5.55 6.83 6.44
CA ASN A 95 6.02 8.02 7.15
C ASN A 95 7.30 8.57 6.54
N LYS A 96 8.33 7.74 6.30
CA LYS A 96 9.58 8.17 5.66
C LYS A 96 9.33 8.81 4.28
N THR A 97 8.40 8.26 3.51
CA THR A 97 8.00 8.84 2.22
C THR A 97 7.35 10.22 2.41
N ALA A 98 6.36 10.34 3.27
CA ALA A 98 5.68 11.62 3.55
C ALA A 98 6.63 12.68 4.13
N GLU A 99 7.55 12.28 5.01
CA GLU A 99 8.57 13.15 5.60
C GLU A 99 9.49 13.77 4.55
N SER A 100 9.77 13.05 3.45
CA SER A 100 10.57 13.58 2.33
C SER A 100 9.91 14.77 1.62
N TYR A 101 8.60 14.96 1.82
CA TYR A 101 7.81 16.11 1.36
C TYR A 101 7.48 17.11 2.47
N GLY A 102 8.06 16.95 3.68
CA GLY A 102 7.80 17.82 4.83
C GLY A 102 6.46 17.57 5.52
N ILE A 103 5.88 16.37 5.37
CA ILE A 103 4.61 15.99 5.98
C ILE A 103 4.87 15.04 7.14
N TYR A 104 4.26 15.33 8.29
CA TYR A 104 4.50 14.59 9.53
C TYR A 104 3.19 14.17 10.22
N ASN A 105 3.30 13.14 11.06
CA ASN A 105 2.20 12.63 11.88
C ASN A 105 0.96 12.25 11.06
N VAL A 106 1.17 11.64 9.88
CA VAL A 106 0.09 11.12 9.03
C VAL A 106 -0.55 9.93 9.75
N THR A 107 -1.87 9.96 9.92
CA THR A 107 -2.64 8.82 10.45
C THR A 107 -3.04 7.91 9.29
N TRP A 108 -2.16 6.98 8.92
CA TRP A 108 -2.39 6.06 7.81
C TRP A 108 -3.52 5.06 8.12
N ASP A 109 -4.40 4.82 7.15
CA ASP A 109 -5.44 3.79 7.25
C ASP A 109 -4.88 2.40 6.89
N ILE A 110 -4.03 1.87 7.77
CA ILE A 110 -3.44 0.52 7.67
C ILE A 110 -4.06 -0.38 8.75
N GLN A 111 -4.84 -1.35 8.32
CA GLN A 111 -5.57 -2.27 9.20
C GLN A 111 -4.76 -3.55 9.42
N ASN A 112 -4.47 -3.87 10.68
CA ASN A 112 -3.90 -5.17 11.03
C ASN A 112 -5.03 -6.20 11.18
N ALA A 113 -5.39 -6.88 10.09
CA ALA A 113 -6.54 -7.77 10.04
C ALA A 113 -6.42 -8.82 8.93
N ASP A 114 -7.28 -9.84 8.99
CA ASP A 114 -7.52 -10.72 7.85
C ASP A 114 -8.40 -9.99 6.82
N THR A 115 -7.83 -9.74 5.64
CA THR A 115 -8.50 -9.09 4.49
C THR A 115 -9.83 -9.74 4.12
N LEU A 116 -9.98 -11.05 4.35
CA LEU A 116 -11.22 -11.80 4.05
C LEU A 116 -12.36 -11.49 5.04
N THR A 117 -12.06 -10.86 6.17
CA THR A 117 -13.03 -10.51 7.22
C THR A 117 -13.46 -9.04 7.18
N ILE A 118 -12.81 -8.22 6.34
CA ILE A 118 -13.02 -6.77 6.28
C ILE A 118 -13.98 -6.43 5.15
N GLU A 119 -15.11 -5.80 5.48
CA GLU A 119 -16.15 -5.45 4.50
C GLU A 119 -16.25 -3.94 4.22
N HIS A 120 -15.71 -3.07 5.08
CA HIS A 120 -15.97 -1.63 4.96
C HIS A 120 -15.31 -0.96 3.75
N TYR A 121 -14.40 -1.63 3.06
CA TYR A 121 -13.82 -1.15 1.79
C TYR A 121 -14.60 -1.63 0.55
N ASN A 122 -15.54 -2.56 0.70
CA ASN A 122 -16.26 -3.16 -0.43
C ASN A 122 -17.02 -2.11 -1.24
N GLY A 123 -16.74 -2.07 -2.55
CA GLY A 123 -17.35 -1.12 -3.49
C GLY A 123 -16.94 0.34 -3.31
N ARG A 124 -15.87 0.62 -2.56
CA ARG A 124 -15.40 2.00 -2.26
C ARG A 124 -14.06 2.38 -2.88
N MET A 125 -13.38 1.43 -3.52
CA MET A 125 -12.02 1.62 -4.04
C MET A 125 -12.06 1.88 -5.54
N ASP A 126 -11.33 2.90 -6.00
CA ASP A 126 -11.06 3.12 -7.42
C ASP A 126 -9.95 2.17 -7.91
N PHE A 127 -8.98 1.87 -7.05
CA PHE A 127 -7.83 1.02 -7.36
C PHE A 127 -7.57 -0.03 -6.28
N VAL A 128 -7.23 -1.24 -6.73
CA VAL A 128 -6.81 -2.34 -5.87
C VAL A 128 -5.50 -2.90 -6.42
N PHE A 129 -4.44 -2.81 -5.63
CA PHE A 129 -3.13 -3.35 -5.94
C PHE A 129 -2.70 -4.34 -4.85
N GLY A 130 -1.60 -5.05 -5.08
CA GLY A 130 -1.02 -5.94 -4.08
C GLY A 130 -0.36 -7.15 -4.70
N ASN A 131 0.39 -7.86 -3.87
CA ASN A 131 0.95 -9.17 -4.21
C ASN A 131 0.46 -10.18 -3.16
N PRO A 132 -0.76 -10.72 -3.33
CA PRO A 132 -1.34 -11.60 -2.33
C PRO A 132 -0.51 -12.89 -2.17
N PRO A 133 -0.57 -13.54 -0.99
CA PRO A 133 0.22 -14.75 -0.74
C PRO A 133 -0.16 -15.91 -1.67
N TYR A 134 0.85 -16.53 -2.28
CA TYR A 134 0.66 -17.70 -3.14
C TYR A 134 0.54 -18.98 -2.31
N VAL A 135 -0.68 -19.31 -1.87
CA VAL A 135 -0.96 -20.62 -1.23
C VAL A 135 -1.34 -21.62 -2.31
N ARG A 136 -0.57 -22.71 -2.44
CA ARG A 136 -0.98 -23.85 -3.29
C ARG A 136 -2.11 -24.57 -2.58
N VAL A 137 -3.22 -24.80 -3.28
CA VAL A 137 -4.43 -25.52 -2.81
C VAL A 137 -4.18 -26.88 -2.14
N HIS A 138 -3.00 -27.49 -2.32
CA HIS A 138 -2.62 -28.74 -1.65
C HIS A 138 -2.05 -28.57 -0.23
N ASN A 139 -1.86 -27.32 0.23
CA ASN A 139 -1.36 -26.98 1.57
C ASN A 139 -2.36 -26.15 2.39
N LEU A 140 -3.61 -26.04 1.94
CA LEU A 140 -4.68 -25.54 2.80
C LEU A 140 -4.99 -26.67 3.77
N ASP A 141 -4.49 -26.55 4.99
CA ASP A 141 -4.75 -27.52 6.06
C ASP A 141 -6.26 -27.75 6.17
N THR A 142 -6.68 -28.98 5.84
CA THR A 142 -7.95 -29.53 6.31
C THR A 142 -7.75 -29.95 7.75
N SER A 143 -7.97 -29.04 8.70
CA SER A 143 -8.05 -29.38 10.13
C SER A 143 -9.12 -28.53 10.79
#